data_AF-A0A6G3XA81-F1
#
_entry.id   AF-A0A6G3XA81-F1
#
_cell.length_a   1.000
_cell.length_b   1.000
_cell.length_c   1.000
_cell.angle_alpha   90.00
_cell.angle_beta   90.00
_cell.angle_gamma   90.00
#
_symmetry.space_group_name_H-M   'P 1'
#
loop_
_entity.id
_entity.type
_entity.pdbx_description
1 polymer ?
#
loop_
_entity_poly.entity_id
_entity_poly.type
_entity_poly.pdbx_seq_one_letter_code
_entity_poly.pdbx_strand_id
1 'polypeptide(L)'
;YPPPPPYAPTSRRRAKRPVALLAAVALAAGVIGGGTATLVGQLNGEGSGATGSGGAVNGTTVSQSSKGTVSGVAEAVSPAIVEIGAASSAGRSTGSGVVITGDGEIVTNNHVIS
;
A
#
# COMPACT_ATOMS: atom_id res chain seq x y z
N TYR A 1 78.78 -9.13 18.62
CA TYR A 1 78.05 -9.40 17.36
C TYR A 1 76.75 -8.60 17.39
N PRO A 2 76.52 -7.63 16.48
CA PRO A 2 75.20 -7.05 16.30
C PRO A 2 74.32 -7.93 15.38
N PRO A 3 72.98 -7.94 15.57
CA PRO A 3 72.06 -8.79 14.82
C PRO A 3 71.85 -8.32 13.37
N PRO A 4 71.50 -9.23 12.43
CA PRO A 4 71.27 -8.89 11.03
C PRO A 4 69.97 -8.06 10.82
N PRO A 5 69.92 -7.24 9.75
CA PRO A 5 68.81 -6.31 9.51
C PRO A 5 67.50 -7.04 9.11
N PRO A 6 66.34 -6.45 9.44
CA PRO A 6 65.04 -7.03 9.11
C PRO A 6 64.71 -6.92 7.61
N TYR A 7 64.19 -8.01 7.04
CA TYR A 7 63.69 -8.06 5.66
C TYR A 7 62.42 -7.21 5.52
N ALA A 8 62.42 -6.26 4.58
CA ALA A 8 61.23 -5.49 4.20
C ALA A 8 60.28 -6.34 3.34
N PRO A 9 58.95 -6.33 3.58
CA PRO A 9 58.01 -7.06 2.76
C PRO A 9 57.87 -6.44 1.38
N THR A 10 57.93 -7.27 0.34
CA THR A 10 57.65 -6.86 -1.05
C THR A 10 56.20 -6.39 -1.19
N SER A 11 56.01 -5.14 -1.62
CA SER A 11 54.67 -4.60 -1.88
C SER A 11 54.07 -5.28 -3.11
N ARG A 12 53.05 -6.13 -2.88
CA ARG A 12 52.27 -6.74 -3.96
C ARG A 12 51.54 -5.61 -4.70
N ARG A 13 51.94 -5.34 -5.95
CA ARG A 13 51.30 -4.32 -6.81
C ARG A 13 49.79 -4.60 -6.89
N ARG A 14 49.04 -3.69 -6.29
CA ARG A 14 47.59 -3.63 -6.15
C ARG A 14 46.89 -3.93 -7.48
N ALA A 15 45.91 -4.82 -7.43
CA ALA A 15 45.06 -5.25 -8.54
C ALA A 15 44.19 -4.11 -9.11
N LYS A 16 44.80 -3.17 -9.85
CA LYS A 16 44.07 -2.10 -10.56
C LYS A 16 43.44 -2.55 -11.88
N ARG A 17 43.89 -3.69 -12.43
CA ARG A 17 43.37 -4.25 -13.69
C ARG A 17 41.92 -4.79 -13.63
N PRO A 18 41.48 -5.53 -12.58
CA PRO A 18 40.09 -6.02 -12.56
C PRO A 18 39.06 -4.91 -12.42
N VAL A 19 39.38 -3.80 -11.75
CA VAL A 19 38.44 -2.68 -11.56
C VAL A 19 38.14 -1.96 -12.88
N ALA A 20 39.16 -1.75 -13.73
CA ALA A 20 38.97 -1.13 -15.04
C ALA A 20 38.12 -2.00 -15.98
N LEU A 21 38.30 -3.33 -15.94
CA LEU A 21 37.50 -4.27 -16.70
C LEU A 21 36.03 -4.25 -16.24
N LEU A 22 35.80 -4.29 -14.92
CA LEU A 22 34.45 -4.23 -14.36
C LEU A 22 33.74 -2.92 -14.71
N ALA A 23 34.44 -1.79 -14.67
CA ALA A 23 33.89 -0.49 -15.07
C ALA A 23 33.52 -0.46 -16.56
N ALA A 24 34.37 -1.01 -17.44
CA ALA A 24 34.07 -1.08 -18.87
C ALA A 24 32.85 -1.96 -19.17
N VAL A 25 32.72 -3.10 -18.49
CA VAL A 25 31.56 -3.99 -18.62
C VAL A 25 30.28 -3.31 -18.12
N ALA A 26 30.34 -2.62 -16.99
CA ALA A 26 29.19 -1.88 -16.44
C ALA A 26 28.70 -0.77 -17.39
N LEU A 27 29.63 -0.03 -18.01
CA LEU A 27 29.30 1.00 -19.00
C LEU A 27 28.68 0.39 -20.26
N ALA A 28 29.24 -0.70 -20.79
CA ALA A 28 28.70 -1.39 -21.95
C ALA A 28 27.28 -1.94 -21.68
N ALA A 29 27.06 -2.56 -20.52
CA ALA A 29 25.75 -3.05 -20.11
C ALA A 29 24.74 -1.91 -19.90
N GLY A 30 25.16 -0.78 -19.34
CA GLY A 30 24.31 0.41 -19.19
C GLY A 30 23.87 1.02 -20.52
N VAL A 31 24.75 1.06 -21.52
CA VAL A 31 24.40 1.56 -22.86
C VAL A 31 23.43 0.62 -23.58
N ILE A 32 23.66 -0.70 -23.49
CA ILE A 32 22.79 -1.71 -24.14
C ILE A 32 21.43 -1.79 -23.43
N GLY A 33 21.40 -1.76 -22.09
CA GLY A 33 20.17 -1.80 -21.31
C GLY A 33 19.39 -0.48 -21.29
N GLY A 34 20.07 0.67 -21.36
CA GLY A 34 19.44 1.99 -21.34
C GLY A 34 18.83 2.42 -22.68
N GLY A 35 19.37 1.95 -23.81
CA GLY A 35 18.89 2.33 -25.14
C GLY A 35 17.53 1.72 -25.54
N THR A 36 17.15 0.59 -24.95
CA THR A 36 15.83 -0.04 -25.21
C THR A 36 14.72 0.55 -24.34
N ALA A 37 15.04 1.08 -23.16
CA ALA A 37 14.07 1.68 -22.25
C ALA A 37 13.41 2.95 -22.82
N THR A 38 14.12 3.72 -23.64
CA THR A 38 13.59 4.96 -24.25
C THR A 38 12.60 4.69 -25.39
N LEU A 39 12.77 3.58 -26.12
CA LEU A 39 11.86 3.16 -27.19
C LEU A 39 10.65 2.40 -26.64
N VAL A 40 10.86 1.56 -25.62
CA VAL A 40 9.78 0.83 -24.95
C VAL A 40 8.90 1.76 -24.09
N GLY A 41 9.46 2.82 -23.50
CA GLY A 41 8.69 3.82 -22.75
C GLY A 41 7.75 4.69 -23.59
N GLN A 42 7.94 4.74 -24.92
CA GLN A 42 7.03 5.46 -25.84
C GLN A 42 5.86 4.58 -26.31
N LEU A 43 5.99 3.25 -26.23
CA LEU A 43 4.93 2.29 -26.56
C LEU A 43 4.17 1.82 -25.32
N ASN A 44 4.83 1.78 -24.15
CA ASN A 44 4.23 1.50 -22.86
C ASN A 44 3.84 2.81 -22.15
N GLY A 45 2.84 3.49 -22.71
CA GLY A 45 2.00 4.36 -21.89
C GLY A 45 1.62 3.63 -20.59
N GLU A 46 1.63 4.36 -19.48
CA GLU A 46 1.64 3.90 -18.09
C GLU A 46 3.00 3.49 -17.50
N GLY A 47 3.58 4.43 -16.76
CA GLY A 47 4.23 4.05 -15.49
C GLY A 47 5.72 4.32 -15.35
N SER A 48 6.23 5.44 -15.86
CA SER A 48 7.54 5.94 -15.37
C SER A 48 7.36 6.62 -14.01
N GLY A 49 7.60 5.86 -12.95
CA GLY A 49 8.03 6.41 -11.68
C GLY A 49 9.37 7.10 -11.86
N ALA A 50 9.33 8.41 -12.08
CA ALA A 50 10.49 9.28 -12.05
C ALA A 50 10.15 10.55 -11.26
N THR A 51 10.86 10.69 -10.15
CA THR A 51 10.93 11.84 -9.24
C THR A 51 11.13 13.14 -10.03
N GLY A 52 10.16 14.06 -9.98
CA GLY A 52 10.25 15.33 -10.70
C GLY A 52 9.14 16.32 -10.35
N SER A 53 9.51 17.36 -9.62
CA SER A 53 8.91 18.70 -9.50
C SER A 53 7.51 18.94 -10.12
N GLY A 54 6.50 19.14 -9.26
CA GLY A 54 5.56 20.25 -9.37
C GLY A 54 4.87 20.48 -10.72
N GLY A 55 4.35 19.44 -11.36
CA GLY A 55 3.32 19.58 -12.39
C GLY A 55 1.96 19.33 -11.76
N ALA A 56 1.11 20.35 -11.66
CA ALA A 56 -0.28 20.15 -11.27
C ALA A 56 -0.95 19.24 -12.31
N VAL A 57 -1.01 17.94 -12.01
CA VAL A 57 -1.87 17.01 -12.72
C VAL A 57 -3.28 17.51 -12.44
N ASN A 58 -3.93 18.10 -13.45
CA ASN A 58 -5.38 18.30 -13.44
C ASN A 58 -6.06 16.93 -13.56
N GLY A 59 -5.86 16.09 -12.55
CA GLY A 59 -6.75 15.00 -12.28
C GLY A 59 -8.05 15.64 -11.86
N THR A 60 -9.14 15.32 -12.55
CA THR A 60 -10.46 15.50 -11.96
C THR A 60 -10.40 14.88 -10.57
N THR A 61 -10.54 15.71 -9.53
CA THR A 61 -10.77 15.20 -8.18
C THR A 61 -12.05 14.42 -8.26
N VAL A 62 -11.94 13.10 -8.42
CA VAL A 62 -13.05 12.21 -8.13
C VAL A 62 -13.34 12.49 -6.68
N SER A 63 -14.43 13.23 -6.42
CA SER A 63 -14.94 13.34 -5.08
C SER A 63 -15.05 11.91 -4.58
N GLN A 64 -14.27 11.58 -3.55
CA GLN A 64 -14.45 10.39 -2.73
C GLN A 64 -15.82 10.54 -2.07
N SER A 65 -16.87 10.40 -2.89
CA SER A 65 -18.24 10.43 -2.44
C SER A 65 -18.38 9.21 -1.56
N SER A 66 -18.82 9.39 -0.30
CA SER A 66 -19.06 8.27 0.63
C SER A 66 -20.06 7.25 0.06
N LYS A 67 -20.71 7.55 -1.07
CA LYS A 67 -21.53 6.64 -1.88
C LYS A 67 -20.73 5.41 -2.31
N GLY A 68 -21.13 4.26 -1.78
CA GLY A 68 -20.52 2.96 -2.10
C GLY A 68 -19.45 2.49 -1.11
N THR A 69 -19.17 3.27 -0.05
CA THR A 69 -18.33 2.82 1.06
C THR A 69 -19.18 2.14 2.14
N VAL A 70 -18.62 1.15 2.84
CA VAL A 70 -19.27 0.51 3.99
C VAL A 70 -19.63 1.53 5.07
N SER A 71 -18.74 2.51 5.29
CA SER A 71 -18.98 3.61 6.23
C SER A 71 -20.19 4.47 5.84
N GLY A 72 -20.33 4.81 4.55
CA GLY A 72 -21.46 5.59 4.07
C GLY A 72 -22.79 4.83 4.14
N VAL A 73 -22.77 3.50 3.95
CA VAL A 73 -23.96 2.66 4.17
C VAL A 73 -24.32 2.63 5.65
N ALA A 74 -23.33 2.43 6.54
CA ALA A 74 -23.54 2.41 7.98
C ALA A 74 -24.14 3.72 8.49
N GLU A 75 -23.63 4.85 8.03
CA GLU A 75 -24.15 6.17 8.37
C GLU A 75 -25.61 6.34 7.90
N ALA A 76 -25.92 5.90 6.68
CA ALA A 76 -27.26 5.99 6.12
C ALA A 76 -28.30 5.08 6.81
N VAL A 77 -27.90 3.88 7.28
CA VAL A 77 -28.81 2.94 7.94
C VAL A 77 -28.86 3.10 9.46
N SER A 78 -27.88 3.77 10.07
CA SER A 78 -27.81 3.98 11.51
C SER A 78 -29.09 4.54 12.16
N PRO A 79 -29.87 5.45 11.51
CA PRO A 79 -31.09 5.97 12.11
C PRO A 79 -32.24 4.96 12.17
N ALA A 80 -32.18 3.88 11.38
CA ALA A 80 -33.22 2.85 11.31
C ALA A 80 -32.95 1.65 12.23
N ILE A 81 -31.79 1.58 12.90
CA ILE A 81 -31.42 0.48 13.79
C ILE A 81 -31.76 0.86 15.23
N VAL A 82 -32.41 -0.06 15.95
CA VAL A 82 -32.79 0.11 17.36
C VAL A 82 -32.28 -1.05 18.22
N GLU A 83 -32.07 -0.77 19.49
CA GLU A 83 -31.82 -1.78 20.52
C GLU A 83 -33.15 -2.30 21.07
N ILE A 84 -33.24 -3.62 21.28
CA ILE A 84 -34.40 -4.29 21.85
C ILE A 84 -33.97 -4.99 23.13
N GLY A 85 -34.57 -4.58 24.25
CA GLY A 85 -34.47 -5.29 25.52
C GLY A 85 -35.78 -6.01 25.83
N ALA A 86 -35.73 -7.31 26.03
CA ALA A 86 -36.86 -8.13 26.47
C ALA A 86 -36.60 -8.70 27.87
N ALA A 87 -37.63 -8.65 28.72
CA ALA A 87 -37.61 -9.27 30.04
C ALA A 87 -38.76 -10.28 30.12
N SER A 88 -38.45 -11.52 30.46
CA SER A 88 -39.43 -12.59 30.69
C SER A 88 -39.25 -13.17 32.10
N SER A 89 -40.18 -14.02 32.52
CA SER A 89 -40.06 -14.75 33.80
C SER A 89 -38.87 -15.71 33.84
N ALA A 90 -38.31 -16.06 32.68
CA ALA A 90 -37.18 -16.98 32.53
C ALA A 90 -35.82 -16.26 32.39
N GLY A 91 -35.79 -14.92 32.20
CA GLY A 91 -34.55 -14.17 32.05
C GLY A 91 -34.70 -12.85 31.30
N ARG A 92 -33.56 -12.26 30.91
CA ARG A 92 -33.47 -11.05 30.08
C ARG A 92 -32.76 -11.38 28.77
N SER A 93 -33.23 -10.80 27.67
CA SER A 93 -32.64 -10.93 26.34
C SER A 93 -32.42 -9.54 25.74
N THR A 94 -31.29 -9.37 25.05
CA THR A 94 -30.95 -8.12 24.37
C THR A 94 -30.64 -8.44 22.91
N GLY A 95 -31.20 -7.65 21.99
CA GLY A 95 -31.02 -7.83 20.56
C GLY A 95 -31.16 -6.53 19.79
N SER A 96 -31.13 -6.63 18.47
CA SER A 96 -31.31 -5.49 17.57
C SER A 96 -32.60 -5.63 16.77
N GLY A 97 -33.12 -4.50 16.33
CA GLY A 97 -34.23 -4.42 15.40
C GLY A 97 -34.01 -3.38 14.33
N VAL A 98 -34.80 -3.49 13.27
CA VAL A 98 -34.81 -2.53 12.16
C VAL A 98 -36.20 -1.93 12.05
N VAL A 99 -36.28 -0.60 12.00
CA VAL A 99 -37.52 0.13 11.73
C VAL A 99 -37.83 0.04 10.24
N ILE A 100 -39.00 -0.49 9.89
CA ILE A 100 -39.39 -0.74 8.49
C ILE A 100 -40.47 0.22 7.97
N THR A 101 -41.18 0.92 8.87
CA THR A 101 -42.22 1.91 8.49
C THR A 101 -42.05 3.21 9.27
N GLY A 102 -42.54 4.31 8.71
CA GLY A 102 -42.53 5.63 9.38
C GLY A 102 -43.42 5.69 10.63
N ASP A 103 -44.34 4.74 10.78
CA ASP A 103 -45.24 4.62 11.94
C ASP A 103 -44.59 3.84 13.10
N GLY A 104 -43.35 3.36 12.93
CA GLY A 104 -42.56 2.74 14.00
C GLY A 104 -42.67 1.22 14.08
N GLU A 105 -43.03 0.54 12.99
CA GLU A 105 -42.98 -0.93 12.95
C GLU A 105 -41.53 -1.43 12.93
N ILE A 106 -41.22 -2.38 13.83
CA ILE A 106 -39.85 -2.90 14.04
C ILE A 106 -39.83 -4.40 13.79
N VAL A 107 -38.87 -4.85 12.97
CA VAL A 107 -38.59 -6.27 12.75
C VAL A 107 -37.42 -6.72 13.62
N THR A 108 -37.57 -7.86 14.29
CA THR A 108 -36.52 -8.52 15.08
C THR A 108 -36.64 -10.05 14.98
N ASN A 109 -35.68 -10.76 15.55
CA ASN A 109 -35.69 -12.22 15.60
C ASN A 109 -36.57 -12.69 16.78
N ASN A 110 -37.31 -13.78 16.58
CA ASN A 110 -38.21 -14.32 17.61
C ASN A 110 -37.51 -14.63 18.95
N HIS A 111 -36.27 -15.12 18.91
CA HIS A 111 -35.52 -15.46 20.13
C HIS A 111 -35.13 -14.24 20.98
N VAL A 112 -35.25 -13.04 20.43
CA VAL A 112 -35.00 -11.80 21.18
C VAL A 112 -36.16 -11.51 22.12
N ILE A 113 -37.37 -11.94 21.79
CA ILE A 113 -38.62 -11.57 22.48
C ILE A 113 -39.37 -12.75 23.12
N SER A 114 -38.87 -13.99 22.97
CA SER A 114 -39.47 -15.22 23.53
C SER A 114 -39.00 -15.56 24.94
#